data_AF-A0A5B6YJT8-F1
#
_entry.id   AF-A0A5B6YJT8-F1
#
_cell.length_a   1.000
_cell.length_b   1.000
_cell.length_c   1.000
_cell.angle_alpha   90.00
_cell.angle_beta   90.00
_cell.angle_gamma   90.00
#
_symmetry.space_group_name_H-M   'P 1'
#
loop_
_entity.id
_entity.type
_entity.pdbx_description
1 polymer ?
#
loop_
_entity_poly.entity_id
_entity_poly.type
_entity_poly.pdbx_seq_one_letter_code
_entity_poly.pdbx_strand_id
1 'polypeptide(L)'
;LEGEADLDFASIMVQALNLILLTSSELSVLRDLLKQSLVNAAGKDLFLSLYASWCHSPMAIISLCLLAQTYQHASSVIQSLVEEDINVKFLVQLDKLIHLLETPIFAYLRLQLLEPGRYIWLLKALYGLLMLLPQQSKAFKILRTRLKTVPSYSFNDEQFKQTLSGNPYSHIHHMSSGSQVSEDGDMNEDSWHVKNGINFASRLQQFENMQQQHRMHLKSQAKLRYSSTSSEKEVQRPEPQRPSPVADLTRPPSRSSRRGPGQLQL
;
A
#
# COMPACT_ATOMS: atom_id res chain seq x y z
N LEU A 1 18.01 -10.75 1.69
CA LEU A 1 17.06 -9.94 0.90
C LEU A 1 17.32 -8.46 1.09
N GLU A 2 17.57 -7.97 2.31
CA GLU A 2 17.89 -6.54 2.56
C GLU A 2 18.95 -5.94 1.61
N GLY A 3 20.05 -6.66 1.33
CA GLY A 3 21.10 -6.22 0.41
C GLY A 3 20.97 -6.73 -1.03
N GLU A 4 19.80 -7.26 -1.42
CA GLU A 4 19.61 -7.80 -2.78
C GLU A 4 19.58 -6.68 -3.82
N ALA A 5 20.36 -6.84 -4.89
CA ALA A 5 20.49 -5.85 -5.96
C ALA A 5 19.34 -5.93 -6.95
N ASP A 6 18.81 -7.14 -7.20
CA ASP A 6 17.61 -7.32 -8.01
C ASP A 6 16.35 -7.01 -7.17
N LEU A 7 15.91 -5.76 -7.26
CA LEU A 7 14.76 -5.26 -6.52
C LEU A 7 13.46 -5.98 -6.89
N ASP A 8 13.27 -6.35 -8.17
CA ASP A 8 12.05 -7.02 -8.62
C ASP A 8 11.99 -8.45 -8.03
N PHE A 9 13.10 -9.18 -8.09
CA PHE A 9 13.22 -10.49 -7.47
C PHE A 9 13.01 -10.42 -5.95
N ALA A 10 13.67 -9.48 -5.27
CA ALA A 10 13.54 -9.31 -3.83
C ALA A 10 12.07 -9.04 -3.43
N SER A 11 11.36 -8.19 -4.17
CA SER A 11 9.95 -7.92 -3.92
C SER A 11 9.07 -9.16 -4.09
N ILE A 12 9.30 -9.95 -5.15
CA ILE A 12 8.55 -11.20 -5.37
C ILE A 12 8.80 -12.19 -4.24
N MET A 13 10.07 -12.36 -3.84
CA MET A 13 10.43 -13.26 -2.75
C MET A 13 9.80 -12.83 -1.43
N VAL A 14 9.86 -11.54 -1.08
CA VAL A 14 9.22 -11.00 0.13
C VAL A 14 7.71 -11.23 0.11
N GLN A 15 7.05 -11.00 -1.04
CA GLN A 15 5.61 -11.25 -1.18
C GLN A 15 5.26 -12.73 -0.96
N ALA A 16 6.06 -13.65 -1.52
CA ALA A 16 5.87 -15.08 -1.34
C ALA A 16 6.06 -15.50 0.12
N LEU A 17 7.13 -15.02 0.77
CA LEU A 17 7.42 -15.30 2.17
C LEU A 17 6.33 -14.73 3.10
N ASN A 18 5.82 -13.52 2.82
CA ASN A 18 4.69 -12.96 3.56
C ASN A 18 3.44 -13.84 3.44
N LEU A 19 3.11 -14.29 2.22
CA LEU A 19 1.97 -15.19 2.03
C LEU A 19 2.15 -16.49 2.80
N ILE A 20 3.34 -17.10 2.75
CA ILE A 20 3.65 -18.34 3.48
C ILE A 20 3.54 -18.11 5.00
N LEU A 21 4.12 -17.03 5.52
CA LEU A 21 4.03 -16.65 6.94
C LEU A 21 2.57 -16.52 7.38
N LEU A 22 1.71 -15.96 6.53
CA LEU A 22 0.31 -15.69 6.84
C LEU A 22 -0.66 -16.81 6.49
N THR A 23 -0.21 -17.95 5.96
CA THR A 23 -1.14 -19.02 5.56
C THR A 23 -0.69 -20.42 5.96
N SER A 24 0.62 -20.66 6.11
CA SER A 24 1.15 -21.98 6.46
C SER A 24 0.87 -22.33 7.93
N SER A 25 0.32 -23.52 8.18
CA SER A 25 0.10 -24.05 9.53
C SER A 25 1.41 -24.20 10.32
N GLU A 26 2.48 -24.58 9.63
CA GLU A 26 3.80 -24.88 10.21
C GLU A 26 4.46 -23.67 10.88
N LEU A 27 4.04 -22.45 10.51
CA LEU A 27 4.61 -21.21 11.01
C LEU A 27 3.79 -20.60 12.17
N SER A 28 2.90 -21.37 12.80
CA SER A 28 2.11 -20.92 13.96
C SER A 28 2.98 -20.40 15.10
N VAL A 29 3.99 -21.17 15.51
CA VAL A 29 4.96 -20.79 16.55
C VAL A 29 5.69 -19.49 16.19
N LEU A 30 6.08 -19.34 14.92
CA LEU A 30 6.77 -18.14 14.43
C LEU A 30 5.87 -16.90 14.51
N ARG A 31 4.58 -17.05 14.16
CA ARG A 31 3.59 -15.97 14.30
C ARG A 31 3.37 -15.57 15.75
N ASP A 32 3.31 -16.54 16.66
CA ASP A 32 3.12 -16.24 18.08
C ASP A 32 4.34 -15.57 18.70
N LEU A 33 5.55 -15.92 18.24
CA LEU A 33 6.78 -15.20 18.60
C LEU A 33 6.77 -13.76 18.08
N LEU A 34 6.30 -13.51 16.85
CA LEU A 34 6.16 -12.16 16.28
C LEU A 34 5.16 -11.28 17.02
N LYS A 35 4.02 -11.84 17.45
CA LYS A 35 3.03 -11.14 18.30
C LYS A 35 3.63 -10.66 19.62
N GLN A 36 4.68 -11.33 20.10
CA GLN A 36 5.39 -10.99 21.33
C GLN A 36 6.61 -10.09 21.08
N SER A 37 6.82 -9.57 19.87
CA SER A 37 8.02 -8.80 19.50
C SER A 37 8.26 -7.56 20.36
N LEU A 38 7.23 -7.01 20.99
CA LEU A 38 7.36 -5.86 21.89
C LEU A 38 7.88 -6.23 23.28
N VAL A 39 7.71 -7.49 23.71
CA VAL A 39 8.01 -7.94 25.08
C VAL A 39 9.06 -9.05 25.15
N ASN A 40 9.30 -9.76 24.04
CA ASN A 40 10.21 -10.88 23.93
C ASN A 40 11.41 -10.51 23.03
N ALA A 41 12.63 -10.70 23.52
CA ALA A 41 13.85 -10.36 22.80
C ALA A 41 14.01 -11.15 21.48
N ALA A 42 13.76 -12.47 21.47
CA ALA A 42 13.83 -13.27 20.26
C ALA A 42 12.74 -12.86 19.24
N GLY A 43 11.55 -12.51 19.72
CA GLY A 43 10.48 -11.96 18.88
C GLY A 43 10.85 -10.59 18.29
N LYS A 44 11.50 -9.73 19.08
CA LYS A 44 12.04 -8.45 18.64
C LYS A 44 13.08 -8.64 17.54
N ASP A 45 14.06 -9.50 17.76
CA ASP A 45 15.15 -9.75 16.81
C ASP A 45 14.61 -10.32 15.49
N LEU A 46 13.65 -11.25 15.59
CA LEU A 46 12.94 -11.78 14.43
C LEU A 46 12.18 -10.68 13.68
N PHE A 47 11.41 -9.85 14.39
CA PHE A 47 10.67 -8.74 13.79
C PHE A 47 11.63 -7.79 13.06
N LEU A 48 12.74 -7.39 13.70
CA LEU A 48 13.74 -6.50 13.10
C LEU A 48 14.40 -7.12 11.86
N SER A 49 14.74 -8.40 11.92
CA SER A 49 15.36 -9.13 10.80
C SER A 49 14.41 -9.21 9.59
N LEU A 50 13.14 -9.54 9.84
CA LEU A 50 12.12 -9.57 8.79
C LEU A 50 11.88 -8.16 8.25
N TYR A 51 11.70 -7.17 9.11
CA TYR A 51 11.43 -5.80 8.72
C TYR A 51 12.49 -5.29 7.75
N ALA A 52 13.77 -5.41 8.11
CA ALA A 52 14.88 -4.97 7.29
C ALA A 52 14.88 -5.61 5.88
N SER A 53 14.57 -6.90 5.81
CA SER A 53 14.47 -7.64 4.54
C SER A 53 13.15 -7.44 3.79
N TRP A 54 12.09 -7.01 4.45
CA TRP A 54 10.73 -6.93 3.89
C TRP A 54 10.39 -5.52 3.38
N CYS A 55 11.29 -4.56 3.59
CA CYS A 55 11.17 -3.21 3.06
C CYS A 55 11.00 -3.15 1.53
N HIS A 56 11.23 -4.24 0.79
CA HIS A 56 10.95 -4.34 -0.66
C HIS A 56 9.44 -4.47 -1.00
N SER A 57 8.56 -4.62 -0.01
CA SER A 57 7.11 -4.70 -0.21
C SER A 57 6.32 -3.98 0.88
N PRO A 58 5.58 -2.91 0.56
CA PRO A 58 4.74 -2.22 1.54
C PRO A 58 3.72 -3.14 2.21
N MET A 59 3.10 -4.05 1.44
CA MET A 59 2.09 -4.95 1.99
C MET A 59 2.69 -5.93 2.99
N ALA A 60 3.94 -6.37 2.78
CA ALA A 60 4.63 -7.24 3.72
C ALA A 60 4.96 -6.51 5.02
N ILE A 61 5.44 -5.26 4.95
CA ILE A 61 5.68 -4.45 6.15
C ILE A 61 4.38 -4.17 6.92
N ILE A 62 3.31 -3.77 6.22
CA ILE A 62 2.01 -3.54 6.86
C ILE A 62 1.50 -4.84 7.50
N SER A 63 1.57 -5.96 6.80
CA SER A 63 1.19 -7.28 7.32
C SER A 63 1.97 -7.65 8.57
N LEU A 64 3.30 -7.46 8.53
CA LEU A 64 4.20 -7.74 9.64
C LEU A 64 3.86 -6.88 10.86
N CYS A 65 3.59 -5.59 10.67
CA CYS A 65 3.21 -4.68 11.74
C CYS A 65 1.85 -5.03 12.35
N LEU A 66 0.86 -5.40 11.52
CA LEU A 66 -0.44 -5.86 11.98
C LEU A 66 -0.32 -7.18 12.77
N LEU A 67 0.52 -8.11 12.29
CA LEU A 67 0.80 -9.38 12.97
C LEU A 67 1.48 -9.17 14.32
N ALA A 68 2.48 -8.29 14.36
CA ALA A 68 3.25 -7.95 15.56
C ALA A 68 2.52 -6.98 16.51
N GLN A 69 1.30 -6.56 16.15
CA GLN A 69 0.49 -5.59 16.90
C GLN A 69 1.12 -4.21 17.05
N THR A 70 2.05 -3.84 16.17
CA THR A 70 2.69 -2.52 16.16
C THR A 70 1.84 -1.54 15.36
N TYR A 71 0.60 -1.31 15.79
CA TYR A 71 -0.43 -0.61 15.00
C TYR A 71 -0.11 0.86 14.74
N GLN A 72 0.51 1.54 15.70
CA GLN A 72 0.95 2.92 15.51
C GLN A 72 1.95 3.02 14.35
N HIS A 73 2.95 2.13 14.34
CA HIS A 73 3.92 2.06 13.26
C HIS A 73 3.27 1.64 11.93
N ALA A 74 2.33 0.69 11.95
CA ALA A 74 1.56 0.33 10.75
C ALA A 74 0.85 1.56 10.15
N SER A 75 0.22 2.39 11.00
CA SER A 75 -0.42 3.64 10.56
C SER A 75 0.58 4.63 9.99
N SER A 76 1.79 4.75 10.55
CA SER A 76 2.84 5.63 10.01
C SER A 76 3.33 5.15 8.65
N VAL A 77 3.56 3.85 8.49
CA VAL A 77 3.93 3.23 7.20
C VAL A 77 2.84 3.48 6.16
N ILE A 78 1.55 3.32 6.51
CA ILE A 78 0.45 3.57 5.57
C ILE A 78 0.39 5.03 5.13
N GLN A 79 0.66 5.98 6.05
CA GLN A 79 0.69 7.40 5.73
C GLN A 79 1.83 7.77 4.78
N SER A 80 3.00 7.13 4.90
CA SER A 80 4.11 7.40 3.97
C SER A 80 3.85 6.87 2.55
N LEU A 81 2.87 5.97 2.36
CA LEU A 81 2.45 5.51 1.03
C LEU A 81 1.67 6.55 0.23
N VAL A 82 1.30 7.69 0.82
CA VAL A 82 0.63 8.77 0.06
C VAL A 82 1.50 9.29 -1.08
N GLU A 83 2.82 9.23 -0.91
CA GLU A 83 3.76 9.65 -1.95
C GLU A 83 4.04 8.56 -2.99
N GLU A 84 3.53 7.33 -2.81
CA GLU A 84 3.73 6.23 -3.75
C GLU A 84 2.82 6.37 -4.98
N ASP A 85 3.38 6.08 -6.16
CA ASP A 85 2.63 6.02 -7.40
C ASP A 85 1.67 4.81 -7.34
N ILE A 86 0.42 5.04 -6.94
CA ILE A 86 -0.63 4.00 -6.83
C ILE A 86 -0.85 3.37 -8.20
N ASN A 87 -0.19 2.24 -8.43
CA ASN A 87 -0.25 1.48 -9.67
C ASN A 87 -1.08 0.20 -9.50
N VAL A 88 -1.38 -0.47 -10.62
CA VAL A 88 -2.22 -1.68 -10.61
C VAL A 88 -1.58 -2.80 -9.78
N LYS A 89 -0.25 -2.97 -9.81
CA LYS A 89 0.43 -4.02 -9.02
C LYS A 89 0.25 -3.76 -7.52
N PHE A 90 0.40 -2.51 -7.09
CA PHE A 90 0.15 -2.08 -5.71
C PHE A 90 -1.29 -2.41 -5.29
N LEU A 91 -2.29 -2.03 -6.10
CA LEU A 91 -3.69 -2.26 -5.80
C LEU A 91 -4.05 -3.75 -5.71
N VAL A 92 -3.49 -4.59 -6.57
CA VAL A 92 -3.67 -6.05 -6.50
C VAL A 92 -3.10 -6.62 -5.20
N GLN A 93 -1.93 -6.16 -4.77
CA GLN A 93 -1.33 -6.62 -3.52
C GLN A 93 -2.10 -6.12 -2.30
N LEU A 94 -2.60 -4.89 -2.34
CA LEU A 94 -3.47 -4.34 -1.30
C LEU A 94 -4.78 -5.12 -1.20
N ASP A 95 -5.42 -5.44 -2.34
CA ASP A 95 -6.65 -6.27 -2.36
C ASP A 95 -6.40 -7.65 -1.74
N LYS A 96 -5.26 -8.31 -2.07
CA LYS A 96 -4.85 -9.56 -1.43
C LYS A 96 -4.67 -9.42 0.08
N LEU A 97 -4.02 -8.35 0.54
CA LEU A 97 -3.84 -8.08 1.98
C LEU A 97 -5.20 -7.98 2.68
N ILE A 98 -6.16 -7.24 2.13
CA ILE A 98 -7.49 -7.12 2.75
C ILE A 98 -8.19 -8.48 2.85
N HIS A 99 -8.10 -9.32 1.82
CA HIS A 99 -8.63 -10.68 1.90
C HIS A 99 -7.91 -11.52 2.97
N LEU A 100 -6.60 -11.33 3.16
CA LEU A 100 -5.85 -11.99 4.23
C LEU A 100 -6.33 -11.55 5.61
N LEU A 101 -6.69 -10.28 5.82
CA LEU A 101 -7.23 -9.79 7.10
C LEU A 101 -8.55 -10.47 7.50
N GLU A 102 -9.30 -11.01 6.54
CA GLU A 102 -10.52 -11.79 6.81
C GLU A 102 -10.23 -13.24 7.24
N THR A 103 -9.01 -13.73 7.02
CA THR A 103 -8.64 -15.11 7.38
C THR A 103 -8.59 -15.30 8.91
N PRO A 104 -8.65 -16.55 9.40
CA PRO A 104 -8.58 -16.85 10.84
C PRO A 104 -7.31 -16.34 11.53
N ILE A 105 -6.21 -16.20 10.79
CA ILE A 105 -4.91 -15.77 11.36
C ILE A 105 -5.00 -14.34 11.93
N PHE A 106 -5.85 -13.49 11.36
CA PHE A 106 -6.13 -12.14 11.84
C PHE A 106 -7.45 -12.01 12.60
N ALA A 107 -8.02 -13.13 13.09
CA ALA A 107 -9.25 -13.07 13.88
C ALA A 107 -9.13 -12.19 15.13
N TYR A 108 -7.95 -12.17 15.74
CA TYR A 108 -7.68 -11.32 16.90
C TYR A 108 -7.79 -9.81 16.58
N LEU A 109 -7.40 -9.36 15.37
CA LEU A 109 -7.59 -7.96 14.97
C LEU A 109 -9.07 -7.58 15.00
N ARG A 110 -9.93 -8.45 14.47
CA ARG A 110 -11.38 -8.23 14.42
C ARG A 110 -12.00 -8.19 15.82
N LEU A 111 -11.48 -8.98 16.76
CA LEU A 111 -11.89 -8.91 18.16
C LEU A 111 -11.41 -7.62 18.83
N GLN A 112 -10.18 -7.19 18.55
CA GLN A 112 -9.62 -5.93 19.07
C GLN A 112 -10.38 -4.70 18.56
N LEU A 113 -11.01 -4.78 17.38
CA LEU A 113 -11.88 -3.70 16.89
C LEU A 113 -13.12 -3.47 17.78
N LEU A 114 -13.51 -4.42 18.64
CA LEU A 114 -14.59 -4.20 19.60
C LEU A 114 -14.22 -3.19 20.69
N GLU A 115 -12.93 -2.92 20.88
CA GLU A 115 -12.39 -1.99 21.88
C GLU A 115 -11.65 -0.81 21.19
N PRO A 116 -12.36 0.07 20.46
CA PRO A 116 -11.70 1.12 19.68
C PRO A 116 -10.91 2.10 20.54
N GLY A 117 -11.30 2.34 21.80
CA GLY A 117 -10.55 3.18 22.73
C GLY A 117 -9.16 2.63 23.06
N ARG A 118 -8.99 1.30 23.09
CA ARG A 118 -7.70 0.66 23.34
C ARG A 118 -6.86 0.51 22.08
N TYR A 119 -7.50 0.35 20.93
CA TYR A 119 -6.84 0.06 19.65
C TYR A 119 -7.09 1.16 18.60
N ILE A 120 -6.99 2.43 19.00
CA ILE A 120 -7.20 3.59 18.11
C ILE A 120 -6.31 3.54 16.87
N TRP A 121 -5.06 3.08 17.04
CA TRP A 121 -4.08 3.01 15.96
C TRP A 121 -4.38 1.90 14.96
N LEU A 122 -4.99 0.79 15.42
CA LEU A 122 -5.47 -0.27 14.52
C LEU A 122 -6.60 0.29 13.64
N LEU A 123 -7.54 1.01 14.27
CA LEU A 123 -8.65 1.64 13.55
C LEU A 123 -8.14 2.66 12.52
N LYS A 124 -7.20 3.52 12.93
CA LYS A 124 -6.53 4.49 12.04
C LYS A 124 -5.84 3.81 10.87
N ALA A 125 -5.09 2.72 11.12
CA ALA A 125 -4.43 1.95 10.08
C ALA A 125 -5.45 1.33 9.10
N LEU A 126 -6.51 0.70 9.59
CA LEU A 126 -7.53 0.09 8.72
C LEU A 126 -8.30 1.12 7.89
N TYR A 127 -8.66 2.29 8.46
CA TYR A 127 -9.23 3.38 7.67
C TYR A 127 -8.23 3.93 6.64
N GLY A 128 -6.94 4.01 6.99
CA GLY A 128 -5.89 4.36 6.04
C GLY A 128 -5.83 3.40 4.85
N LEU A 129 -5.84 2.10 5.09
CA LEU A 129 -5.92 1.09 4.03
C LEU A 129 -7.20 1.22 3.20
N LEU A 130 -8.34 1.52 3.85
CA LEU A 130 -9.61 1.74 3.15
C LEU A 130 -9.53 2.93 2.20
N MET A 131 -8.84 4.01 2.58
CA MET A 131 -8.69 5.22 1.76
C MET A 131 -7.75 5.02 0.56
N LEU A 132 -6.85 4.02 0.60
CA LEU A 132 -5.99 3.67 -0.53
C LEU A 132 -6.68 2.79 -1.59
N LEU A 133 -7.83 2.19 -1.25
CA LEU A 133 -8.55 1.28 -2.14
C LEU A 133 -9.49 2.01 -3.11
N PRO A 134 -9.59 1.56 -4.37
CA PRO A 134 -10.63 2.01 -5.28
C PRO A 134 -12.01 1.63 -4.73
N GLN A 135 -12.95 2.58 -4.70
CA GLN A 135 -14.28 2.40 -4.10
C GLN A 135 -15.09 1.23 -4.69
N GLN A 136 -14.80 0.86 -5.94
CA GLN A 136 -15.51 -0.19 -6.67
C GLN A 136 -14.96 -1.60 -6.37
N SER A 137 -13.78 -1.70 -5.74
CA SER A 137 -13.11 -2.97 -5.46
C SER A 137 -13.88 -3.82 -4.43
N LYS A 138 -13.69 -5.14 -4.50
CA LYS A 138 -14.25 -6.08 -3.52
C LYS A 138 -13.60 -5.88 -2.15
N ALA A 139 -12.28 -5.72 -2.10
CA ALA A 139 -11.56 -5.41 -0.86
C ALA A 139 -12.13 -4.17 -0.14
N PHE A 140 -12.42 -3.08 -0.86
CA PHE A 140 -13.04 -1.90 -0.26
C PHE A 140 -14.36 -2.24 0.44
N LYS A 141 -15.23 -3.02 -0.22
CA LYS A 141 -16.53 -3.42 0.34
C LYS A 141 -16.37 -4.31 1.58
N ILE A 142 -15.43 -5.25 1.56
CA ILE A 142 -15.11 -6.14 2.68
C ILE A 142 -14.69 -5.31 3.90
N LEU A 143 -13.64 -4.50 3.73
CA LEU A 143 -13.08 -3.71 4.82
C LEU A 143 -14.08 -2.67 5.35
N ARG A 144 -14.80 -1.98 4.46
CA ARG A 144 -15.86 -1.04 4.86
C ARG A 144 -16.96 -1.73 5.66
N THR A 145 -17.35 -2.95 5.28
CA THR A 145 -18.38 -3.70 6.01
C THR A 145 -17.91 -4.04 7.41
N ARG A 146 -16.67 -4.52 7.57
CA ARG A 146 -16.08 -4.76 8.89
C ARG A 146 -16.04 -3.51 9.75
N LEU A 147 -15.55 -2.41 9.21
CA LEU A 147 -15.45 -1.15 9.95
C LEU A 147 -16.83 -0.59 10.34
N LYS A 148 -17.86 -0.82 9.52
CA LYS A 148 -19.25 -0.46 9.87
C LYS A 148 -19.86 -1.30 10.99
N THR A 149 -19.37 -2.53 11.20
CA THR A 149 -19.85 -3.41 12.29
C THR A 149 -19.18 -3.10 13.63
N VAL A 150 -18.13 -2.27 13.62
CA VAL A 150 -17.47 -1.83 14.85
C VAL A 150 -18.41 -0.88 15.60
N PRO A 151 -18.62 -1.07 16.92
CA PRO A 151 -19.47 -0.17 17.69
C PRO A 151 -18.95 1.27 17.60
N SER A 152 -19.85 2.19 17.24
CA SER A 152 -19.58 3.63 17.29
C SER A 152 -19.58 4.08 18.75
N TYR A 153 -18.49 3.83 19.47
CA TYR A 153 -18.24 4.57 20.69
C TYR A 153 -17.99 6.01 20.27
N SER A 154 -18.80 6.96 20.77
CA SER A 154 -18.46 8.37 20.64
C SER A 154 -17.02 8.51 21.07
N PHE A 155 -16.16 8.96 20.14
CA PHE A 155 -14.81 9.42 20.45
C PHE A 155 -14.99 10.60 21.41
N ASN A 156 -15.15 10.32 22.71
CA ASN A 156 -15.23 11.35 23.73
C ASN A 156 -13.82 11.95 23.86
N ASP A 157 -13.55 12.91 22.99
CA ASP A 157 -12.98 14.26 23.13
C ASP A 157 -11.99 14.62 24.26
N GLU A 158 -11.52 13.68 25.08
CA GLU A 158 -10.66 13.94 26.25
C GLU A 158 -9.17 13.70 25.95
N GLN A 159 -8.80 12.81 25.01
CA GLN A 159 -7.37 12.54 24.74
C GLN A 159 -6.74 13.41 23.65
N PHE A 160 -7.52 14.05 22.76
CA PHE A 160 -6.97 14.86 21.66
C PHE A 160 -6.74 16.34 22.00
N LYS A 161 -7.15 16.81 23.18
CA LYS A 161 -6.97 18.21 23.61
C LYS A 161 -5.64 18.49 24.32
N GLN A 162 -4.88 17.46 24.71
CA GLN A 162 -3.67 17.65 25.52
C GLN A 162 -2.44 18.16 24.74
N THR A 163 -2.46 18.17 23.39
CA THR A 163 -1.26 18.55 22.59
C THR A 163 -1.38 19.86 21.81
N LEU A 164 -2.53 20.56 21.88
CA LEU A 164 -2.74 21.82 21.15
C LEU A 164 -3.59 22.82 21.97
N SER A 165 -3.08 23.26 23.12
CA SER A 165 -3.56 24.51 23.73
C SER A 165 -2.46 25.15 24.58
N GLY A 166 -1.56 25.85 23.90
CA GLY A 166 -0.69 26.83 24.51
C GLY A 166 -1.12 28.22 24.07
N ASN A 167 -2.02 28.87 24.82
CA ASN A 167 -1.90 30.31 25.05
C ASN A 167 -2.66 30.78 26.31
N PRO A 168 -2.14 31.81 27.02
CA PRO A 168 -2.51 32.15 28.39
C PRO A 168 -3.56 33.27 28.48
N TYR A 169 -4.12 33.40 29.70
CA TYR A 169 -5.08 34.41 30.20
C TYR A 169 -6.59 34.07 30.12
N SER A 170 -7.13 33.57 31.23
CA SER A 170 -8.04 34.35 32.10
C SER A 170 -8.42 33.57 33.37
N HIS A 171 -8.33 34.26 34.51
CA HIS A 171 -8.79 33.81 35.83
C HIS A 171 -10.32 33.89 35.97
N ILE A 172 -10.93 33.02 36.80
CA ILE A 172 -11.67 33.33 38.05
C ILE A 172 -12.63 32.17 38.45
N HIS A 173 -12.35 31.59 39.62
CA HIS A 173 -13.17 30.90 40.65
C HIS A 173 -14.49 30.17 40.34
N HIS A 174 -14.55 28.88 40.73
CA HIS A 174 -15.65 28.33 41.56
C HIS A 174 -15.18 27.13 42.39
N MET A 175 -15.35 27.17 43.72
CA MET A 175 -15.15 26.03 44.62
C MET A 175 -16.48 25.32 44.86
N SER A 176 -16.50 23.98 44.80
CA SER A 176 -17.33 23.17 45.70
C SER A 176 -16.85 21.71 45.73
N SER A 177 -16.95 21.16 46.93
CA SER A 177 -16.42 19.90 47.46
C SER A 177 -17.18 18.65 46.98
N GLY A 178 -16.51 17.50 46.87
CA GLY A 178 -17.19 16.21 46.96
C GLY A 178 -16.53 15.02 46.27
N SER A 179 -15.94 14.14 47.10
CA SER A 179 -15.79 12.68 46.90
C SER A 179 -14.63 12.17 46.04
N GLN A 180 -13.69 11.56 46.75
CA GLN A 180 -12.51 10.85 46.30
C GLN A 180 -12.92 9.44 45.86
N VAL A 181 -12.92 9.16 44.56
CA VAL A 181 -12.62 7.84 43.98
C VAL A 181 -12.06 8.11 42.58
N SER A 182 -10.77 7.86 42.38
CA SER A 182 -10.18 7.73 41.05
C SER A 182 -9.36 6.44 41.04
N GLU A 183 -9.98 5.42 40.48
CA GLU A 183 -9.34 4.27 39.87
C GLU A 183 -8.49 4.72 38.66
N ASP A 184 -7.49 3.88 38.39
CA ASP A 184 -6.82 3.68 37.12
C ASP A 184 -5.96 4.79 36.53
N GLY A 185 -4.69 4.76 36.93
CA GLY A 185 -3.63 4.31 36.01
C GLY A 185 -3.56 5.01 34.66
N ASP A 186 -3.22 6.30 34.68
CA ASP A 186 -2.77 7.05 33.51
C ASP A 186 -1.49 6.42 32.91
N MET A 187 -1.68 5.47 31.98
CA MET A 187 -0.60 4.88 31.20
C MET A 187 -0.21 5.88 30.11
N ASN A 188 0.65 6.83 30.47
CA ASN A 188 1.31 7.76 29.58
C ASN A 188 1.80 7.04 28.31
N GLU A 189 1.20 7.33 27.15
CA GLU A 189 1.47 6.66 25.86
C GLU A 189 2.93 6.82 25.40
N ASP A 190 3.59 7.89 25.81
CA ASP A 190 5.03 8.14 25.57
C ASP A 190 5.93 7.11 26.28
N SER A 191 5.41 6.40 27.29
CA SER A 191 6.12 5.34 28.01
C SER A 191 6.29 4.06 27.19
N TRP A 192 5.45 3.80 26.18
CA TRP A 192 5.52 2.56 25.39
C TRP A 192 6.67 2.57 24.36
N HIS A 193 7.01 3.72 23.78
CA HIS A 193 8.12 3.86 22.82
C HIS A 193 9.48 3.60 23.47
N VAL A 194 9.65 3.98 24.74
CA VAL A 194 10.90 3.79 25.48
C VAL A 194 11.07 2.34 25.97
N LYS A 195 9.97 1.61 26.23
CA LYS A 195 10.02 0.25 26.83
C LYS A 195 10.41 -0.86 25.87
N ASN A 196 10.14 -0.73 24.56
CA ASN A 196 10.32 -1.85 23.61
C ASN A 196 11.68 -1.84 22.88
N GLY A 197 12.41 -0.72 22.95
CA GLY A 197 13.74 -0.56 22.35
C GLY A 197 13.80 -0.79 20.83
N ILE A 198 12.66 -0.76 20.14
CA ILE A 198 12.59 -0.74 18.67
C ILE A 198 12.48 0.73 18.27
N ASN A 199 13.47 1.23 17.52
CA ASN A 199 13.40 2.57 16.97
C ASN A 199 12.53 2.57 15.71
N PHE A 200 11.21 2.76 15.88
CA PHE A 200 10.27 2.74 14.76
C PHE A 200 10.50 3.89 13.77
N ALA A 201 11.01 5.03 14.21
CA ALA A 201 11.34 6.16 13.33
C ALA A 201 12.45 5.78 12.33
N SER A 202 13.54 5.16 12.80
CA SER A 202 14.62 4.72 11.90
C SER A 202 14.16 3.59 10.96
N ARG A 203 13.25 2.73 11.43
CA ARG A 203 12.64 1.68 10.60
C ARG A 203 11.71 2.24 9.53
N LEU A 204 10.96 3.30 9.84
CA LEU A 204 10.17 4.00 8.83
C LEU A 204 11.07 4.60 7.75
N GLN A 205 12.14 5.28 8.16
CA GLN A 205 13.11 5.86 7.22
C GLN A 205 13.78 4.79 6.34
N GLN A 206 14.14 3.63 6.91
CA GLN A 206 14.67 2.50 6.14
C GLN A 206 13.66 2.02 5.08
N PHE A 207 12.39 1.93 5.46
CA PHE A 207 11.32 1.55 4.54
C PHE A 207 11.15 2.56 3.40
N GLU A 208 11.05 3.85 3.71
CA GLU A 208 10.90 4.93 2.73
C GLU A 208 12.08 4.97 1.74
N ASN A 209 13.32 4.83 2.25
CA ASN A 209 14.51 4.76 1.40
C ASN A 209 14.46 3.59 0.41
N MET A 210 14.03 2.41 0.87
CA MET A 210 13.88 1.24 0.00
C MET A 210 12.78 1.46 -1.05
N GLN A 211 11.63 2.02 -0.66
CA GLN A 211 10.56 2.33 -1.62
C GLN A 211 11.02 3.35 -2.67
N GLN A 212 11.80 4.35 -2.27
CA GLN A 212 12.38 5.31 -3.20
C GLN A 212 13.35 4.65 -4.20
N GLN A 213 14.15 3.67 -3.77
CA GLN A 213 15.01 2.89 -4.68
C GLN A 213 14.18 2.13 -5.72
N HIS A 214 13.10 1.46 -5.30
CA HIS A 214 12.16 0.78 -6.21
C HIS A 214 11.56 1.75 -7.23
N ARG A 215 11.17 2.96 -6.79
CA ARG A 215 10.62 4.01 -7.66
C ARG A 215 11.64 4.46 -8.71
N MET A 216 12.88 4.70 -8.30
CA MET A 216 13.96 5.09 -9.20
C MET A 216 14.30 3.98 -10.20
N HIS A 217 14.26 2.72 -9.77
CA HIS A 217 14.46 1.55 -10.62
C HIS A 217 13.36 1.42 -11.68
N LEU A 218 12.08 1.52 -11.29
CA LEU A 218 10.93 1.50 -12.22
C LEU A 218 11.00 2.64 -13.24
N LYS A 219 11.34 3.87 -12.80
CA LYS A 219 11.51 5.03 -13.70
C LYS A 219 12.66 4.83 -14.70
N SER A 220 13.76 4.24 -14.25
CA SER A 220 14.91 3.94 -15.12
C SER A 220 14.59 2.86 -16.15
N GLN A 221 13.92 1.77 -15.75
CA GLN A 221 13.45 0.74 -16.69
C GLN A 221 12.47 1.31 -17.72
N ALA A 222 11.54 2.18 -17.30
CA ALA A 222 10.60 2.82 -18.23
C ALA A 222 11.33 3.65 -19.29
N LYS A 223 12.31 4.47 -18.88
CA LYS A 223 13.12 5.29 -19.80
C LYS A 223 13.89 4.46 -20.84
N LEU A 224 14.51 3.35 -20.42
CA LEU A 224 15.22 2.44 -21.32
C LEU A 224 14.29 1.79 -22.37
N ARG A 225 13.05 1.46 -21.97
CA ARG A 225 12.05 0.93 -22.91
C ARG A 225 11.66 1.97 -23.96
N TYR A 226 11.42 3.22 -23.54
CA TYR A 226 11.10 4.30 -24.48
C TYR A 226 12.24 4.59 -25.46
N SER A 227 13.50 4.62 -25.02
CA SER A 227 14.65 4.85 -25.92
C SER A 227 14.84 3.71 -26.91
N SER A 228 14.60 2.46 -26.50
CA SER A 228 14.69 1.28 -27.38
C SER A 228 13.63 1.33 -28.48
N THR A 229 12.38 1.71 -28.14
CA THR A 229 11.30 1.83 -29.13
C THR A 229 11.45 3.01 -30.10
N SER A 230 12.19 4.06 -29.73
CA SER A 230 12.52 5.15 -30.67
C SER A 230 13.60 4.76 -31.69
N SER A 231 14.55 3.90 -31.31
CA SER A 231 15.62 3.43 -32.20
C SER A 231 15.17 2.34 -33.18
N GLU A 232 14.12 1.58 -32.87
CA GLU A 232 13.57 0.57 -33.80
C GLU A 232 12.76 1.16 -34.98
N LYS A 233 12.44 2.47 -34.97
CA LYS A 233 11.73 3.12 -36.09
C LYS A 233 12.63 3.66 -37.20
N GLU A 234 13.94 3.48 -37.11
CA GLU A 234 14.90 3.93 -38.14
C GLU A 234 15.47 2.75 -38.96
N VAL A 235 14.63 1.77 -39.31
CA VAL A 235 14.95 0.83 -40.40
C VAL A 235 14.46 1.44 -41.70
N GLN A 236 15.42 1.93 -42.50
CA GLN A 236 15.23 2.43 -43.86
C GLN A 236 14.35 1.49 -44.68
N ARG A 237 13.16 1.97 -45.02
CA ARG A 237 12.33 1.43 -46.10
C ARG A 237 13.10 1.64 -47.41
N PRO A 238 13.45 0.58 -48.18
CA PRO A 238 14.01 0.77 -49.51
C PRO A 238 12.95 1.42 -50.40
N GLU A 239 13.27 2.55 -51.04
CA GLU A 239 12.45 3.12 -52.10
C GLU A 239 12.28 2.12 -53.25
N PRO A 240 11.07 1.91 -53.79
CA PRO A 240 10.92 1.16 -55.03
C PRO A 240 11.44 2.02 -56.19
N GLN A 241 12.51 1.54 -56.84
CA GLN A 241 13.07 2.11 -58.06
C GLN A 241 12.00 2.26 -59.15
N ARG A 242 11.88 3.48 -59.69
CA ARG A 242 11.15 3.75 -60.95
C ARG A 242 11.89 3.12 -62.13
N PRO A 243 11.21 2.43 -63.06
CA PRO A 243 11.77 2.15 -64.38
C PRO A 243 11.71 3.41 -65.27
N SER A 244 12.79 3.65 -66.00
CA SER A 244 12.93 4.66 -67.06
C SER A 244 12.18 4.25 -68.36
N PRO A 245 11.92 5.19 -69.28
CA PRO A 245 10.89 5.05 -70.31
C PRO A 245 11.43 4.34 -71.56
N VAL A 246 10.62 3.44 -72.12
CA VAL A 246 10.81 2.91 -73.47
C VAL A 246 9.71 3.48 -74.35
N ALA A 247 10.11 4.19 -75.40
CA ALA A 247 9.22 4.59 -76.49
C ALA A 247 8.99 3.39 -77.41
N ASP A 248 7.73 3.09 -77.74
CA ASP A 248 7.37 2.99 -79.16
C ASP A 248 5.86 2.96 -79.44
N LEU A 249 5.50 3.85 -80.37
CA LEU A 249 4.48 3.77 -81.42
C LEU A 249 3.39 2.68 -81.30
N THR A 250 2.15 3.09 -81.01
CA THR A 250 0.98 2.98 -81.93
C THR A 250 -0.32 3.49 -81.28
N ARG A 251 -0.90 4.52 -81.90
CA ARG A 251 -2.33 4.90 -81.85
C ARG A 251 -3.06 4.12 -82.98
N PRO A 252 -4.42 4.05 -83.14
CA PRO A 252 -5.55 4.67 -82.42
C PRO A 252 -6.81 3.73 -82.32
N PRO A 253 -8.08 4.20 -82.20
CA PRO A 253 -8.63 5.38 -81.53
C PRO A 253 -9.71 5.06 -80.45
N SER A 254 -10.03 6.13 -79.74
CA SER A 254 -11.18 6.40 -78.89
C SER A 254 -12.54 5.90 -79.41
N ARG A 255 -13.38 5.36 -78.52
CA ARG A 255 -14.84 5.47 -78.63
C ARG A 255 -15.44 5.98 -77.32
N SER A 256 -16.37 6.89 -77.53
CA SER A 256 -17.07 7.77 -76.62
C SER A 256 -18.33 7.15 -76.03
N SER A 257 -18.94 7.89 -75.08
CA SER A 257 -20.36 7.82 -74.66
C SER A 257 -20.66 6.71 -73.63
N ARG A 258 -21.45 6.90 -72.56
CA ARG A 258 -22.41 7.96 -72.23
C ARG A 258 -22.80 7.79 -70.75
N ARG A 259 -23.06 8.89 -70.05
CA ARG A 259 -23.88 8.97 -68.83
C ARG A 259 -25.29 8.42 -69.09
N GLY A 260 -25.91 7.79 -68.09
CA GLY A 260 -27.36 7.86 -67.89
C GLY A 260 -28.00 6.66 -67.16
N PRO A 261 -28.92 6.87 -66.20
CA PRO A 261 -29.36 5.87 -65.22
C PRO A 261 -30.70 5.19 -65.56
N GLY A 262 -31.04 4.11 -64.86
CA GLY A 262 -32.39 3.53 -64.77
C GLY A 262 -32.33 2.16 -64.10
N GLN A 263 -32.92 1.89 -62.93
CA GLN A 263 -34.34 1.82 -62.57
C GLN A 263 -34.74 0.35 -62.37
N LEU A 264 -35.01 -0.01 -61.10
CA LEU A 264 -36.03 -0.90 -60.53
C LEU A 264 -36.52 -2.17 -61.25
N GLN A 265 -36.86 -3.16 -60.39
CA GLN A 265 -37.54 -4.46 -60.58
C GLN A 265 -36.60 -5.63 -60.88
N LEU A 266 -36.60 -6.75 -60.14
CA LEU A 266 -37.59 -7.40 -59.26
C LEU A 266 -37.03 -7.75 -57.88
#